data_AF-A0A2T0QN90-F1
#
_entry.id   AF-A0A2T0QN90-F1
#
_cell.length_a   1.000
_cell.length_b   1.000
_cell.length_c   1.000
_cell.angle_alpha   90.00
_cell.angle_beta   90.00
_cell.angle_gamma   90.00
#
_symmetry.space_group_name_H-M   'P 1'
#
loop_
_entity.id
_entity.type
_entity.pdbx_description
1 polymer ?
#
loop_
_entity_poly.entity_id
_entity_poly.type
_entity_poly.pdbx_seq_one_letter_code
_entity_poly.pdbx_strand_id
1 'polypeptide(L)'
;MIRKTLNASRLQQEVDRRIHKLQAIVEDGVKIRVPRPQLQEADRTGCNWHMTHFGNALGFERDIEGVLKTVRAEYNLNTEVKETGNPFGD
;
A
#
# COMPACT_ATOMS: atom_id res chain seq x y z
N MET A 1 14.48 -7.75 -10.53
CA MET A 1 14.22 -7.04 -9.26
C MET A 1 13.46 -7.98 -8.34
N ILE A 2 13.96 -8.22 -7.13
CA ILE A 2 13.30 -9.10 -6.15
C ILE A 2 12.24 -8.27 -5.46
N ARG A 3 10.96 -8.65 -5.58
CA ARG A 3 9.87 -7.99 -4.86
C ARG A 3 9.94 -8.34 -3.40
N LYS A 4 9.85 -7.33 -2.53
CA LYS A 4 9.74 -7.56 -1.09
C LYS A 4 8.27 -7.81 -0.73
N THR A 5 7.97 -8.78 0.09
CA THR A 5 6.61 -9.00 0.60
C THR A 5 6.42 -8.24 1.91
N LEU A 6 5.34 -7.46 2.01
CA LEU A 6 4.97 -6.70 3.20
C LEU A 6 3.56 -7.03 3.66
N ASN A 7 3.35 -7.09 4.98
CA ASN A 7 2.02 -7.23 5.56
C ASN A 7 1.13 -6.02 5.24
N ALA A 8 -0.19 -6.22 5.27
CA ALA A 8 -1.17 -5.19 4.92
C ALA A 8 -0.94 -3.84 5.61
N SER A 9 -0.65 -3.85 6.92
CA SER A 9 -0.39 -2.64 7.70
C SER A 9 0.91 -1.93 7.29
N ARG A 10 1.97 -2.68 6.99
CA ARG A 10 3.26 -2.12 6.55
C ARG A 10 3.14 -1.51 5.15
N LEU A 11 2.44 -2.20 4.27
CA LEU A 11 2.20 -1.73 2.91
C LEU A 11 1.30 -0.49 2.90
N GLN A 12 0.27 -0.46 3.75
CA GLN A 12 -0.55 0.74 3.98
C GLN A 12 0.31 1.92 4.46
N GLN A 13 1.16 1.72 5.47
CA GLN A 13 2.04 2.77 6.00
C GLN A 13 3.05 3.28 4.97
N GLU A 14 3.59 2.40 4.12
CA GLU A 14 4.54 2.81 3.08
C GLU A 14 3.85 3.66 2.00
N VAL A 15 2.65 3.26 1.58
CA VAL A 15 1.83 4.04 0.66
C VAL A 15 1.47 5.39 1.28
N ASP A 16 0.99 5.41 2.53
CA ASP A 16 0.66 6.63 3.28
C ASP A 16 1.85 7.58 3.37
N ARG A 17 3.02 7.07 3.77
CA ARG A 17 4.25 7.84 3.87
C ARG A 17 4.67 8.42 2.52
N ARG A 18 4.60 7.65 1.43
CA ARG A 18 4.99 8.14 0.10
C ARG A 18 4.00 9.18 -0.43
N ILE A 19 2.71 8.96 -0.22
CA ILE A 19 1.67 9.91 -0.61
C ILE A 19 1.84 11.22 0.16
N HIS A 20 1.99 11.18 1.49
CA HIS A 20 2.19 12.38 2.31
C HIS A 20 3.57 13.03 2.12
N LYS A 21 4.49 12.39 1.39
CA LYS A 21 5.78 12.97 0.98
C LYS A 21 5.69 13.68 -0.37
N LEU A 22 4.59 13.52 -1.12
CA LEU A 22 4.38 14.24 -2.36
C LEU A 22 4.26 15.74 -2.06
N GLN A 23 5.09 16.54 -2.74
CA GLN A 23 5.13 17.98 -2.54
C GLN A 23 3.74 18.61 -2.68
N ALA A 24 2.99 18.21 -3.72
CA ALA A 24 1.62 18.66 -3.96
C ALA A 24 0.69 18.44 -2.75
N ILE A 25 0.82 17.32 -2.04
CA ILE A 25 -0.01 17.00 -0.87
C ILE A 25 0.47 17.74 0.38
N VAL A 26 1.80 17.88 0.53
CA VAL A 26 2.41 18.64 1.62
C VAL A 26 2.05 20.12 1.53
N GLU A 27 2.12 20.69 0.33
CA GLU A 27 1.82 22.09 0.05
C GLU A 27 0.34 22.40 0.25
N ASP A 28 -0.55 21.50 -0.18
CA ASP A 28 -2.00 21.65 0.00
C ASP A 28 -2.45 21.28 1.43
N GLY A 29 -1.58 20.64 2.22
CA GLY A 29 -1.88 20.20 3.59
C GLY A 29 -2.93 19.09 3.67
N VAL A 30 -3.18 18.38 2.57
CA VAL A 30 -4.27 17.41 2.45
C VAL A 30 -3.89 16.09 3.11
N LYS A 31 -4.78 15.60 3.98
CA LYS A 31 -4.65 14.25 4.55
C LYS A 31 -5.37 13.26 3.66
N ILE A 32 -4.61 12.62 2.76
CA ILE A 32 -5.10 11.48 1.99
C ILE A 32 -5.31 10.30 2.92
N ARG A 33 -6.52 9.74 2.91
CA ARG A 33 -6.83 8.52 3.68
C ARG A 33 -6.46 7.32 2.84
N VAL A 34 -5.37 6.64 3.20
CA VAL A 34 -4.96 5.41 2.53
C VAL A 34 -5.76 4.22 3.07
N PRO A 35 -6.51 3.49 2.23
CA PRO A 35 -7.27 2.32 2.67
C PRO A 35 -6.31 1.15 2.92
N ARG A 36 -6.80 0.15 3.66
CA ARG A 36 -6.07 -1.10 3.85
C ARG A 36 -5.97 -1.84 2.51
N PRO A 37 -4.79 -2.35 2.10
CA PRO A 37 -4.66 -3.15 0.89
C PRO A 37 -5.48 -4.43 1.01
N GLN A 38 -6.26 -4.72 -0.03
CA GLN A 38 -7.00 -5.97 -0.15
C GLN A 38 -6.26 -6.92 -1.07
N LEU A 39 -6.25 -8.20 -0.71
CA LEU A 39 -5.69 -9.24 -1.55
C LEU A 39 -6.53 -9.39 -2.82
N GLN A 40 -5.88 -9.41 -3.99
CA GLN A 40 -6.48 -9.71 -5.28
C GLN A 40 -5.65 -10.76 -6.02
N GLU A 41 -6.21 -11.29 -7.11
CA GLU A 41 -5.46 -12.11 -8.04
C GLU A 41 -4.26 -11.34 -8.59
N ALA A 42 -3.13 -12.04 -8.76
CA ALA A 42 -1.90 -11.42 -9.22
C ALA A 42 -2.11 -10.84 -10.63
N ASP A 43 -1.95 -9.51 -10.75
CA ASP A 43 -2.18 -8.81 -12.01
C ASP A 43 -1.11 -9.19 -13.05
N ARG A 44 -1.16 -8.63 -14.27
CA ARG A 44 -0.10 -8.83 -15.29
C ARG A 44 1.27 -8.36 -14.81
N THR A 45 1.27 -7.45 -13.86
CA THR A 45 2.49 -7.02 -13.17
C THR A 45 2.96 -8.04 -12.14
N GLY A 46 2.13 -8.97 -11.67
CA GLY A 46 2.40 -9.92 -10.59
C GLY A 46 2.22 -9.32 -9.19
N CYS A 47 1.46 -8.23 -9.10
CA CYS A 47 1.00 -7.63 -7.85
C CYS A 47 -0.29 -8.30 -7.41
N ASN A 48 -0.31 -8.82 -6.19
CA ASN A 48 -1.43 -9.57 -5.60
C ASN A 48 -2.34 -8.72 -4.71
N TRP A 49 -2.31 -7.39 -4.80
CA TRP A 49 -3.12 -6.52 -3.94
C TRP A 49 -3.63 -5.26 -4.63
N HIS A 50 -4.77 -4.76 -4.13
CA HIS A 50 -5.47 -3.57 -4.62
C HIS A 50 -5.82 -2.60 -3.48
N MET A 51 -5.96 -1.32 -3.83
CA MET A 51 -6.58 -0.27 -3.00
C MET A 51 -7.54 0.55 -3.87
N THR A 52 -8.84 0.53 -3.57
CA THR A 52 -9.89 1.15 -4.42
C THR A 52 -10.50 2.42 -3.82
N HIS A 53 -10.25 2.76 -2.54
CA HIS A 53 -10.93 3.87 -1.85
C HIS A 53 -9.96 4.79 -1.12
N PHE A 54 -9.21 5.62 -1.86
CA PHE A 54 -8.43 6.70 -1.26
C PHE A 54 -9.33 7.87 -0.91
N GLY A 55 -9.38 8.26 0.36
CA GLY A 55 -10.11 9.44 0.80
C GLY A 55 -9.32 10.71 0.48
N ASN A 56 -10.00 11.76 0.02
CA ASN A 56 -9.41 13.05 -0.36
C ASN A 56 -8.40 12.99 -1.51
N ALA A 57 -8.39 11.92 -2.31
CA ALA A 57 -7.49 11.76 -3.47
C ALA A 57 -7.86 12.59 -4.69
N LEU A 58 -9.04 13.22 -4.69
CA LEU A 58 -9.52 14.07 -5.78
C LEU A 58 -8.51 15.22 -6.03
N GLY A 59 -7.97 15.30 -7.24
CA GLY A 59 -6.93 16.26 -7.62
C GLY A 59 -5.49 15.73 -7.52
N PHE A 60 -5.25 14.63 -6.80
CA PHE A 60 -3.93 14.00 -6.63
C PHE A 60 -3.85 12.58 -7.23
N GLU A 61 -4.86 12.19 -8.01
CA GLU A 61 -5.01 10.83 -8.55
C GLU A 61 -3.79 10.40 -9.36
N ARG A 62 -3.19 11.31 -10.16
CA ARG A 62 -2.00 11.01 -10.97
C ARG A 62 -0.77 10.75 -10.11
N ASP A 63 -0.55 11.56 -9.09
CA ASP A 63 0.59 11.38 -8.18
C ASP A 63 0.41 10.12 -7.32
N ILE A 64 -0.81 9.88 -6.82
CA ILE A 64 -1.17 8.68 -6.07
C ILE A 64 -0.99 7.44 -6.95
N GLU A 65 -1.46 7.46 -8.20
CA GLU A 65 -1.28 6.35 -9.15
C GLU A 65 0.20 6.06 -9.42
N GLY A 66 1.04 7.09 -9.56
CA GLY A 66 2.49 6.96 -9.71
C GLY A 66 3.14 6.28 -8.50
N VAL A 67 2.78 6.72 -7.28
CA VAL A 67 3.23 6.10 -6.04
C VAL A 67 2.77 4.64 -5.98
N LEU A 68 1.50 4.37 -6.27
CA LEU A 68 0.95 3.01 -6.24
C LEU A 68 1.64 2.10 -7.24
N LYS A 69 1.86 2.56 -8.47
CA LYS A 69 2.55 1.76 -9.50
C LYS A 69 3.95 1.37 -9.05
N THR A 70 4.67 2.29 -8.41
CA THR A 70 6.01 2.04 -7.87
C THR A 70 5.95 1.05 -6.71
N VAL A 71 5.04 1.25 -5.75
CA VAL A 71 4.88 0.35 -4.60
C VAL A 71 4.43 -1.05 -5.05
N ARG A 72 3.52 -1.15 -6.03
CA ARG A 72 3.08 -2.44 -6.61
C ARG A 72 4.19 -3.17 -7.35
N ALA A 73 5.14 -2.44 -7.94
CA ALA A 73 6.30 -3.03 -8.61
C ALA A 73 7.35 -3.53 -7.62
N GLU A 74 7.54 -2.82 -6.50
CA GLU A 74 8.53 -3.12 -5.46
C GLU A 74 8.03 -4.12 -4.41
N TYR A 75 6.73 -4.05 -4.07
CA TYR A 75 6.13 -4.73 -2.93
C TYR A 75 4.90 -5.56 -3.29
N ASN A 76 4.89 -6.80 -2.79
CA ASN A 76 3.72 -7.66 -2.80
C ASN A 76 3.09 -7.72 -1.40
N LEU A 77 1.78 -7.96 -1.36
CA LEU A 77 1.07 -8.15 -0.10
C LEU A 77 1.42 -9.54 0.40
N ASN A 78 2.03 -9.59 1.59
CA ASN A 78 2.27 -10.87 2.22
C ASN A 78 0.93 -11.46 2.67
N THR A 79 0.54 -12.58 2.06
CA THR A 79 -0.60 -13.41 2.47
C THR A 79 -0.26 -14.39 3.56
N GLU A 80 1.01 -14.43 4.01
CA GLU A 80 1.30 -15.05 5.29
C GLU A 80 0.54 -14.25 6.36
N VAL A 81 -0.71 -14.64 6.58
CA VAL A 81 -1.25 -14.78 7.91
C VAL A 81 -0.14 -15.53 8.63
N LYS A 82 0.75 -14.81 9.32
CA LYS A 82 1.45 -15.43 10.43
C LYS A 82 0.30 -15.92 11.29
N GLU A 83 0.00 -17.21 11.17
CA GLU A 83 -0.45 -18.00 12.30
C GLU A 83 0.32 -17.41 13.46
N THR A 84 -0.43 -16.73 14.31
CA THR A 84 0.09 -16.14 15.51
C THR A 84 0.38 -17.37 16.34
N GLY A 85 1.52 -18.02 16.08
CA GLY A 85 2.02 -19.14 16.83
C GLY A 85 2.06 -18.63 18.25
N ASN A 86 1.10 -19.10 19.05
CA ASN A 86 0.95 -18.73 20.43
C ASN A 86 2.34 -18.70 21.07
N PRO A 87 2.84 -17.54 21.55
CA PRO A 87 4.09 -17.50 22.30
C PRO A 87 3.96 -18.13 23.69
N PHE A 88 2.76 -18.61 24.04
CA PHE A 88 2.44 -19.42 25.19
C PHE A 88 1.87 -20.76 24.70
N GLY A 89 2.75 -21.64 24.23
CA GLY A 89 2.47 -23.07 24.19
C GLY A 89 2.71 -23.63 25.59
N ASP A 90 1.76 -24.45 26.05
CA ASP A 90 1.62 -25.07 27.37
C ASP A 90 2.94 -25.48 28.07
#